data_AF-A0A498H1H6-F1
#
_entry.id   AF-A0A498H1H6-F1
#
_cell.length_a   1.000
_cell.length_b   1.000
_cell.length_c   1.000
_cell.angle_alpha   90.00
_cell.angle_beta   90.00
_cell.angle_gamma   90.00
#
_symmetry.space_group_name_H-M   'P 1'
#
loop_
_entity.id
_entity.type
_entity.pdbx_description
1 polymer ?
#
loop_
_entity_poly.entity_id
_entity_poly.type
_entity_poly.pdbx_seq_one_letter_code
_entity_poly.pdbx_strand_id
1 'polypeptide(L)'
;MDYGEMLSDSFGYAKDAVWGKWSRWVLLVISTIVFPLIMGYTVRIYSGAKPAPELENWGELFINGLKLFVIGIIYAIPIFVIAVIALIPAMMLANGNPAAAIGSAGLGLLVMIVVAIIISLISAIGVIRFAQKGSMGQAFAFGAILGHIGRIGWGSYIIALIILWVVGAVFGIIVTVLSAIPLIGWLIMLFLYPPWIVFAARYMTLIYESAPAPA
;
A
#
# COMPACT_ATOMS: atom_id res chain seq x y z
N MET A 1 -7.02 -11.60 16.92
CA MET A 1 -6.22 -11.58 15.68
C MET A 1 -4.87 -12.15 16.03
N ASP A 2 -4.45 -13.24 15.38
CA ASP A 2 -3.09 -13.78 15.56
C ASP A 2 -2.17 -13.14 14.52
N TYR A 3 -1.40 -12.13 14.96
CA TYR A 3 -0.52 -11.40 14.05
C TYR A 3 0.65 -12.25 13.55
N GLY A 4 1.12 -13.22 14.34
CA GLY A 4 2.23 -14.09 13.98
C GLY A 4 1.83 -15.06 12.88
N GLU A 5 0.65 -15.66 13.01
CA GLU A 5 0.06 -16.51 11.97
C GLU A 5 -0.17 -15.72 10.68
N MET A 6 -0.68 -14.48 10.75
CA MET A 6 -0.89 -13.63 9.58
C MET A 6 0.41 -13.28 8.85
N LEU A 7 1.48 -12.99 9.59
CA LEU A 7 2.81 -12.75 9.01
C LEU A 7 3.35 -14.02 8.32
N SER A 8 3.18 -15.18 8.97
CA SER A 8 3.60 -16.47 8.42
C SER A 8 2.82 -16.85 7.16
N ASP A 9 1.49 -16.69 7.15
CA ASP A 9 0.64 -16.93 5.98
C ASP A 9 1.03 -16.00 4.84
N SER A 10 1.20 -14.71 5.11
CA SER A 10 1.57 -13.71 4.10
C SER A 10 2.95 -13.98 3.52
N PHE A 11 3.91 -14.40 4.35
CA PHE A 11 5.24 -14.80 3.91
C PHE A 11 5.21 -16.09 3.08
N GLY A 12 4.46 -17.10 3.52
CA GLY A 12 4.23 -18.34 2.77
C GLY A 12 3.61 -18.07 1.41
N TYR A 13 2.57 -17.24 1.37
CA TYR A 13 1.89 -16.82 0.15
C TYR A 13 2.81 -16.10 -0.84
N ALA A 14 3.64 -15.17 -0.34
CA ALA A 14 4.63 -14.48 -1.17
C ALA A 14 5.73 -15.41 -1.66
N LYS A 15 6.22 -16.30 -0.79
CA LYS A 15 7.20 -17.35 -1.16
C LYS A 15 6.63 -18.27 -2.23
N ASP A 16 5.42 -18.76 -2.09
CA ASP A 16 4.77 -19.67 -3.04
C ASP A 16 4.43 -19.00 -4.39
N ALA A 17 4.40 -17.67 -4.43
CA ALA A 17 4.26 -16.91 -5.67
C ALA A 17 5.56 -16.89 -6.49
N VAL A 18 6.73 -17.01 -5.88
CA VAL A 18 8.02 -16.82 -6.57
C VAL A 18 8.94 -18.03 -6.52
N TRP A 19 9.00 -18.72 -5.39
CA TRP A 19 9.91 -19.83 -5.14
C TRP A 19 9.51 -21.06 -5.95
N GLY A 20 10.43 -21.57 -6.77
CA GLY A 20 10.14 -22.67 -7.70
C GLY A 20 9.25 -22.30 -8.90
N LYS A 21 8.74 -21.06 -8.96
CA LYS A 21 7.88 -20.53 -10.03
C LYS A 21 8.56 -19.37 -10.76
N TRP A 22 9.73 -19.63 -11.31
CA TRP A 22 10.57 -18.61 -11.98
C TRP A 22 9.84 -17.84 -13.07
N SER A 23 9.00 -18.52 -13.88
CA SER A 23 8.18 -17.85 -14.89
C SER A 23 7.27 -16.80 -14.27
N ARG A 24 6.56 -17.14 -13.17
CA ARG A 24 5.68 -16.19 -12.47
C ARG A 24 6.47 -15.03 -11.87
N TRP A 25 7.63 -15.31 -11.26
CA TRP A 25 8.47 -14.27 -10.68
C TRP A 25 8.97 -13.27 -11.73
N VAL A 26 9.41 -13.74 -12.90
CA VAL A 26 9.81 -12.88 -14.01
C VAL A 26 8.62 -12.04 -14.52
N LEU A 27 7.43 -12.62 -14.64
CA LEU A 27 6.22 -11.87 -15.04
C LEU A 27 5.83 -10.80 -13.99
N LEU A 28 5.99 -11.09 -12.69
CA LEU A 28 5.79 -10.13 -11.61
C LEU A 28 6.81 -8.99 -11.66
N VAL A 29 8.08 -9.30 -11.98
CA VAL A 29 9.13 -8.31 -12.23
C VAL A 29 8.74 -7.39 -13.40
N ILE A 30 8.35 -7.96 -14.54
CA ILE A 30 7.90 -7.20 -15.72
C ILE A 30 6.70 -6.31 -15.34
N SER A 31 5.77 -6.85 -14.56
CA SER A 31 4.59 -6.10 -14.10
C SER A 31 4.94 -4.96 -13.15
N THR A 32 6.05 -5.06 -12.41
CA THR A 32 6.52 -3.98 -11.52
C THR A 32 7.06 -2.79 -12.34
N ILE A 33 7.62 -3.04 -13.52
CA ILE A 33 8.05 -1.98 -14.46
C ILE A 33 6.83 -1.27 -15.05
N VAL A 34 5.77 -2.02 -15.37
CA VAL A 34 4.52 -1.48 -15.92
C VAL A 34 3.52 -1.29 -14.78
N PHE A 35 3.60 -0.17 -14.07
CA PHE A 35 2.92 0.03 -12.77
C PHE A 35 1.42 -0.37 -12.71
N PRO A 36 0.57 -0.22 -13.76
CA PRO A 36 -0.81 -0.69 -13.68
C PRO A 36 -0.89 -2.23 -13.60
N LEU A 37 0.03 -2.98 -14.18
CA LEU A 37 -0.02 -4.44 -14.14
C LEU A 37 0.22 -4.98 -12.73
N ILE A 38 1.23 -4.49 -12.02
CA ILE A 38 1.46 -4.90 -10.63
C ILE A 38 0.32 -4.46 -9.70
N MET A 39 -0.26 -3.28 -9.95
CA MET A 39 -1.44 -2.84 -9.21
C MET A 39 -2.66 -3.73 -9.49
N GLY A 40 -2.87 -4.14 -10.74
CA GLY A 40 -3.92 -5.10 -11.11
C GLY A 40 -3.72 -6.46 -10.47
N TYR A 41 -2.48 -6.92 -10.36
CA TYR A 41 -2.14 -8.16 -9.66
C TYR A 41 -2.48 -8.05 -8.17
N THR A 42 -2.14 -6.92 -7.55
CA THR A 42 -2.51 -6.60 -6.17
C THR A 42 -4.03 -6.61 -5.97
N VAL A 43 -4.82 -6.12 -6.93
CA VAL A 43 -6.30 -6.23 -6.89
C VAL A 43 -6.77 -7.68 -6.83
N ARG A 44 -6.13 -8.61 -7.57
CA ARG A 44 -6.46 -10.06 -7.48
C ARG A 44 -6.12 -10.67 -6.12
N ILE A 45 -5.07 -10.20 -5.46
CA ILE A 45 -4.76 -10.64 -4.09
C ILE A 45 -5.81 -10.10 -3.11
N TYR A 46 -6.19 -8.83 -3.27
CA TYR A 46 -7.23 -8.19 -2.46
C TYR A 46 -8.61 -8.82 -2.65
N SER A 47 -8.91 -9.40 -3.82
CA SER A 47 -10.14 -10.16 -4.03
C SER A 47 -10.17 -11.50 -3.28
N GLY A 48 -9.11 -11.87 -2.56
CA GLY A 48 -9.06 -13.08 -1.73
C GLY A 48 -8.54 -14.34 -2.45
N ALA A 49 -7.83 -14.19 -3.57
CA ALA A 49 -7.33 -15.34 -4.34
C ALA A 49 -6.38 -16.24 -3.52
N LYS A 50 -6.68 -17.54 -3.47
CA LYS A 50 -5.86 -18.60 -2.85
C LYS A 50 -5.80 -19.80 -3.81
N PRO A 51 -4.62 -20.28 -4.27
CA PRO A 51 -3.26 -19.78 -4.00
C PRO A 51 -2.96 -18.44 -4.70
N ALA A 52 -1.72 -17.95 -4.59
CA ALA A 52 -1.28 -16.73 -5.29
C ALA A 52 -1.64 -16.79 -6.79
N PRO A 53 -2.28 -15.74 -7.34
CA PRO A 53 -2.84 -15.77 -8.69
C PRO A 53 -1.74 -15.83 -9.75
N GLU A 54 -2.09 -16.32 -10.94
CA GLU A 54 -1.24 -16.23 -12.13
C GLU A 54 -1.44 -14.88 -12.85
N LEU A 55 -0.43 -14.49 -13.65
CA LEU A 55 -0.48 -13.28 -14.48
C LEU A 55 -1.11 -13.57 -15.84
N GLU A 56 -2.40 -13.89 -15.81
CA GLU A 56 -3.24 -14.09 -17.00
C GLU A 56 -4.17 -12.89 -17.22
N ASN A 57 -4.81 -12.78 -18.38
CA ASN A 57 -5.74 -11.69 -18.72
C ASN A 57 -5.14 -10.29 -18.47
N TRP A 58 -4.01 -10.00 -19.13
CA TRP A 58 -3.22 -8.78 -18.95
C TRP A 58 -4.04 -7.49 -19.16
N GLY A 59 -4.99 -7.50 -20.08
CA GLY A 59 -5.90 -6.35 -20.29
C GLY A 59 -6.74 -6.05 -19.04
N GLU A 60 -7.25 -7.08 -18.37
CA GLU A 60 -8.02 -6.92 -17.14
C GLU A 60 -7.14 -6.47 -15.98
N LEU A 61 -5.94 -7.05 -15.84
CA LEU A 61 -4.94 -6.60 -14.86
C LEU A 61 -4.64 -5.12 -15.06
N PHE A 62 -4.36 -4.70 -16.29
CA PHE A 62 -4.06 -3.30 -16.61
C PHE A 62 -5.21 -2.37 -16.23
N ILE A 63 -6.45 -2.70 -16.61
CA ILE A 63 -7.64 -1.89 -16.31
C ILE A 63 -7.88 -1.80 -14.80
N ASN A 64 -7.83 -2.93 -14.08
CA ASN A 64 -8.04 -2.95 -12.64
C ASN A 64 -6.92 -2.22 -11.89
N GLY A 65 -5.69 -2.28 -12.40
CA GLY A 65 -4.58 -1.49 -11.90
C GLY A 65 -4.75 0.00 -12.09
N LEU A 66 -5.22 0.44 -13.25
CA LEU A 66 -5.56 1.85 -13.47
C LEU A 66 -6.68 2.33 -12.53
N LYS A 67 -7.71 1.51 -12.31
CA LYS A 67 -8.76 1.82 -11.33
C LYS A 67 -8.17 1.97 -9.92
N LEU A 68 -7.32 1.04 -9.49
CA LEU A 68 -6.64 1.12 -8.20
C LEU A 68 -5.74 2.36 -8.09
N PHE A 69 -5.03 2.71 -9.17
CA PHE A 69 -4.20 3.91 -9.25
C PHE A 69 -5.03 5.18 -9.10
N VAL A 70 -6.15 5.30 -9.82
CA VAL A 70 -7.09 6.43 -9.70
C VAL A 70 -7.64 6.52 -8.28
N ILE A 71 -7.99 5.40 -7.66
CA ILE A 71 -8.41 5.37 -6.24
C ILE A 71 -7.31 5.93 -5.34
N GLY A 72 -6.07 5.50 -5.55
CA GLY A 72 -4.89 6.00 -4.83
C GLY A 72 -4.69 7.51 -4.99
N ILE A 73 -4.85 8.05 -6.21
CA ILE A 73 -4.79 9.50 -6.46
C ILE A 73 -5.87 10.22 -5.66
N ILE A 74 -7.11 9.75 -5.70
CA ILE A 74 -8.23 10.39 -4.99
C ILE A 74 -7.95 10.43 -3.48
N TYR A 75 -7.45 9.33 -2.91
CA TYR A 75 -7.02 9.31 -1.52
C TYR A 75 -5.83 10.23 -1.22
N ALA A 76 -4.94 10.48 -2.18
CA ALA A 76 -3.80 11.37 -2.01
C ALA A 76 -4.16 12.87 -2.11
N ILE A 77 -5.31 13.24 -2.69
CA ILE A 77 -5.72 14.64 -2.89
C ILE A 77 -5.60 15.48 -1.60
N PRO A 78 -6.14 15.06 -0.43
CA PRO A 78 -6.04 15.88 0.78
C PRO A 78 -4.60 16.11 1.24
N ILE A 79 -3.71 15.12 1.04
CA ILE A 79 -2.28 15.24 1.37
C ILE A 79 -1.63 16.30 0.48
N PHE A 80 -1.91 16.27 -0.83
CA PHE A 80 -1.39 17.28 -1.77
C PHE A 80 -1.93 18.69 -1.47
N VAL A 81 -3.21 18.82 -1.11
CA VAL A 81 -3.80 20.11 -0.72
C VAL A 81 -3.06 20.68 0.50
N ILE A 82 -2.81 19.86 1.52
CA ILE A 82 -2.05 20.27 2.71
C ILE A 82 -0.62 20.63 2.32
N ALA A 83 0.04 19.84 1.48
CA ALA A 83 1.39 20.12 1.01
C ALA A 83 1.49 21.49 0.32
N VAL A 84 0.54 21.81 -0.56
CA VAL A 84 0.48 23.11 -1.24
C VAL A 84 0.28 24.25 -0.25
N ILE A 85 -0.68 24.12 0.68
CA ILE A 85 -0.99 25.15 1.68
C ILE A 85 0.18 25.35 2.66
N ALA A 86 0.92 24.29 2.98
CA ALA A 86 2.04 24.34 3.92
C ALA A 86 3.35 24.81 3.27
N LEU A 87 3.74 24.22 2.14
CA LEU A 87 5.07 24.44 1.56
C LEU A 87 5.17 25.73 0.76
N ILE A 88 4.12 26.17 0.04
CA ILE A 88 4.22 27.38 -0.78
C ILE A 88 4.51 28.62 0.09
N PRO A 89 3.76 28.89 1.19
CA PRO A 89 4.08 30.01 2.07
C PRO A 89 5.47 29.88 2.71
N ALA A 90 5.88 28.67 3.10
CA ALA A 90 7.20 28.41 3.66
C ALA A 90 8.32 28.79 2.67
N MET A 91 8.16 28.44 1.39
CA MET A 91 9.12 28.83 0.34
C MET A 91 9.16 30.34 0.12
N MET A 92 8.02 31.03 0.18
CA MET A 92 7.98 32.50 0.05
C MET A 92 8.67 33.20 1.22
N LEU A 93 8.54 32.66 2.43
CA LEU A 93 9.18 33.19 3.63
C LEU A 93 10.69 32.91 3.68
N ALA A 94 11.19 31.90 2.97
CA ALA A 94 12.57 31.42 3.10
C ALA A 94 13.63 32.49 2.81
N ASN A 95 13.38 33.42 1.90
CA ASN A 95 14.34 34.47 1.52
C ASN A 95 14.34 35.69 2.46
N GLY A 96 13.31 35.86 3.30
CA GLY A 96 13.15 37.03 4.18
C GLY A 96 13.12 36.71 5.66
N ASN A 97 12.69 35.49 6.03
CA ASN A 97 12.65 35.01 7.41
C ASN A 97 12.76 33.47 7.44
N PRO A 98 13.99 32.93 7.40
CA PRO A 98 14.23 31.48 7.40
C PRO A 98 13.64 30.76 8.63
N ALA A 99 13.64 31.40 9.80
CA ALA A 99 13.08 30.82 11.02
C ALA A 99 11.55 30.64 10.92
N ALA A 100 10.85 31.65 10.40
CA ALA A 100 9.41 31.56 10.14
C ALA A 100 9.09 30.51 9.06
N ALA A 101 9.92 30.42 8.00
CA ALA A 101 9.78 29.41 6.97
C ALA A 101 9.86 27.98 7.55
N ILE A 102 10.87 27.69 8.37
CA ILE A 102 11.02 26.40 9.05
C ILE A 102 9.82 26.12 9.96
N GLY A 103 9.36 27.11 10.74
CA GLY A 103 8.18 26.96 11.59
C GLY A 103 6.92 26.59 10.80
N SER A 104 6.67 27.29 9.69
CA SER A 104 5.53 26.99 8.82
C SER A 104 5.62 25.61 8.15
N ALA A 105 6.80 25.23 7.65
CA ALA A 105 7.03 23.94 7.02
C ALA A 105 6.89 22.79 8.03
N GLY A 106 7.42 22.97 9.24
CA GLY A 106 7.35 21.98 10.32
C GLY A 106 5.91 21.72 10.77
N LEU A 107 5.12 22.77 11.00
CA LEU A 107 3.69 22.63 11.32
C LEU A 107 2.92 21.97 10.17
N GLY A 108 3.19 22.38 8.94
CA GLY A 108 2.58 21.80 7.76
C GLY A 108 2.89 20.31 7.59
N LEU A 109 4.14 19.91 7.83
CA LEU A 109 4.58 18.52 7.81
C LEU A 109 3.88 17.70 8.90
N LEU A 110 3.75 18.24 10.11
CA LEU A 110 3.04 17.57 11.21
C LEU A 110 1.58 17.27 10.81
N VAL A 111 0.87 18.28 10.30
CA VAL A 111 -0.52 18.12 9.84
C VAL A 111 -0.61 17.11 8.70
N MET A 112 0.32 17.17 7.74
CA MET A 112 0.38 16.23 6.63
C MET A 112 0.57 14.79 7.11
N ILE A 113 1.45 14.54 8.08
CA ILE A 113 1.68 13.21 8.65
C ILE A 113 0.42 12.69 9.33
N VAL A 114 -0.26 13.50 10.15
CA VAL A 114 -1.50 13.10 10.82
C VAL A 114 -2.57 12.73 9.79
N VAL A 115 -2.74 13.55 8.75
CA VAL A 115 -3.73 13.30 7.71
C VAL A 115 -3.37 12.08 6.86
N ALA A 116 -2.09 11.88 6.55
CA ALA A 116 -1.61 10.70 5.83
C ALA A 116 -1.88 9.41 6.63
N ILE A 117 -1.66 9.43 7.95
CA ILE A 117 -2.01 8.31 8.84
C ILE A 117 -3.51 8.04 8.77
N ILE A 118 -4.37 9.04 8.95
CA ILE A 118 -5.83 8.86 8.89
C ILE A 118 -6.27 8.28 7.54
N ILE A 119 -5.73 8.82 6.44
CA ILE A 119 -6.03 8.35 5.09
C ILE A 119 -5.57 6.90 4.91
N SER A 120 -4.38 6.54 5.40
CA SER A 120 -3.87 5.17 5.32
C SER A 120 -4.75 4.18 6.08
N LEU A 121 -5.28 4.57 7.24
CA LEU A 121 -6.23 3.74 8.01
C LEU A 121 -7.52 3.48 7.24
N ILE A 122 -8.00 4.45 6.46
CA ILE A 122 -9.26 4.31 5.71
C ILE A 122 -9.02 3.57 4.38
N SER A 123 -7.99 3.96 3.63
CA SER A 123 -7.69 3.44 2.30
C SER A 123 -7.32 1.97 2.31
N ALA A 124 -6.67 1.51 3.38
CA ALA A 124 -6.35 0.12 3.68
C ALA A 124 -7.56 -0.84 3.49
N ILE A 125 -8.73 -0.47 3.99
CA ILE A 125 -9.97 -1.24 3.81
C ILE A 125 -10.66 -0.87 2.49
N GLY A 126 -10.63 0.40 2.10
CA GLY A 126 -11.26 0.88 0.86
C GLY A 126 -10.79 0.12 -0.39
N VAL A 127 -9.48 -0.03 -0.58
CA VAL A 127 -8.92 -0.71 -1.76
C VAL A 127 -9.33 -2.19 -1.83
N ILE A 128 -9.47 -2.85 -0.67
CA ILE A 128 -9.93 -4.24 -0.59
C ILE A 128 -11.42 -4.35 -0.91
N ARG A 129 -12.24 -3.42 -0.39
CA ARG A 129 -13.67 -3.35 -0.76
C ARG A 129 -13.86 -3.16 -2.26
N PHE A 130 -13.06 -2.31 -2.89
CA PHE A 130 -13.06 -2.17 -4.35
C PHE A 130 -12.78 -3.51 -5.05
N ALA A 131 -11.72 -4.21 -4.62
CA ALA A 131 -11.33 -5.48 -5.21
C ALA A 131 -12.39 -6.58 -5.02
N GLN A 132 -13.00 -6.69 -3.84
CA GLN A 132 -13.98 -7.74 -3.54
C GLN A 132 -15.38 -7.46 -4.08
N LYS A 133 -15.79 -6.17 -4.15
CA LYS A 133 -17.14 -5.79 -4.61
C LYS A 133 -17.17 -5.37 -6.09
N GLY A 134 -16.03 -5.27 -6.76
CA GLY A 134 -15.94 -4.98 -8.20
C GLY A 134 -16.33 -3.56 -8.62
N SER A 135 -16.48 -2.63 -7.67
CA SER A 135 -16.91 -1.25 -7.94
C SER A 135 -16.01 -0.22 -7.27
N MET A 136 -15.55 0.78 -8.02
CA MET A 136 -14.66 1.83 -7.49
C MET A 136 -15.32 2.63 -6.37
N GLY A 137 -16.65 2.84 -6.42
CA GLY A 137 -17.38 3.55 -5.37
C GLY A 137 -17.27 2.88 -3.99
N GLN A 138 -17.02 1.56 -3.96
CA GLN A 138 -16.83 0.82 -2.71
C GLN A 138 -15.51 1.15 -2.02
N ALA A 139 -14.52 1.68 -2.75
CA ALA A 139 -13.33 2.23 -2.11
C ALA A 139 -13.64 3.46 -1.27
N PHE A 140 -14.71 4.21 -1.56
CA PHE A 140 -15.04 5.46 -0.86
C PHE A 140 -16.29 5.35 0.01
N ALA A 141 -16.77 4.13 0.26
CA ALA A 141 -17.93 3.88 1.12
C ALA A 141 -17.55 4.06 2.60
N PHE A 142 -17.23 5.29 3.03
CA PHE A 142 -16.61 5.59 4.34
C PHE A 142 -17.40 5.03 5.52
N GLY A 143 -18.74 5.09 5.51
CA GLY A 143 -19.56 4.51 6.57
C GLY A 143 -19.36 2.99 6.70
N ALA A 144 -19.30 2.29 5.57
CA ALA A 144 -19.11 0.85 5.54
C ALA A 144 -17.65 0.47 5.83
N ILE A 145 -16.67 1.32 5.48
CA ILE A 145 -15.26 1.17 5.82
C ILE A 145 -15.06 1.30 7.33
N LEU A 146 -15.53 2.40 7.93
CA LEU A 146 -15.41 2.65 9.37
C LEU A 146 -16.18 1.60 10.18
N GLY A 147 -17.35 1.16 9.69
CA GLY A 147 -18.10 0.05 10.27
C GLY A 147 -17.31 -1.27 10.24
N HIS A 148 -16.60 -1.56 9.15
CA HIS A 148 -15.74 -2.75 9.06
C HIS A 148 -14.55 -2.69 10.02
N ILE A 149 -13.86 -1.55 10.08
CA ILE A 149 -12.77 -1.31 11.04
C ILE A 149 -13.27 -1.49 12.47
N GLY A 150 -14.46 -0.98 12.79
CA GLY A 150 -15.11 -1.17 14.10
C GLY A 150 -15.35 -2.63 14.45
N ARG A 151 -15.72 -3.47 13.47
CA ARG A 151 -15.93 -4.92 13.66
C ARG A 151 -14.63 -5.70 13.84
N ILE A 152 -13.57 -5.31 13.14
CA ILE A 152 -12.21 -5.82 13.38
C ILE A 152 -11.75 -5.44 14.79
N GLY A 153 -12.17 -4.26 15.25
CA GLY A 153 -11.74 -3.62 16.49
C GLY A 153 -10.58 -2.67 16.21
N TRP A 154 -10.78 -1.38 16.52
CA TRP A 154 -9.81 -0.31 16.23
C TRP A 154 -8.41 -0.58 16.76
N GLY A 155 -8.28 -1.09 18.00
CA GLY A 155 -6.99 -1.43 18.59
C GLY A 155 -6.27 -2.53 17.80
N SER A 156 -6.95 -3.64 17.53
CA SER A 156 -6.38 -4.76 16.77
C SER A 156 -6.01 -4.36 15.35
N TYR A 157 -6.86 -3.56 14.70
CA TYR A 157 -6.64 -3.02 13.37
C TYR A 157 -5.40 -2.13 13.29
N ILE A 158 -5.29 -1.15 14.20
CA ILE A 158 -4.15 -0.24 14.26
C ILE A 158 -2.87 -1.01 14.55
N ILE A 159 -2.89 -1.97 15.48
CA ILE A 159 -1.72 -2.81 15.79
C ILE A 159 -1.28 -3.59 14.55
N ALA A 160 -2.21 -4.19 13.79
CA ALA A 160 -1.88 -4.90 12.56
C ALA A 160 -1.20 -3.98 11.52
N LEU A 161 -1.71 -2.77 11.33
CA LEU A 161 -1.09 -1.80 10.41
C LEU A 161 0.29 -1.33 10.90
N ILE A 162 0.46 -1.12 12.20
CA ILE A 162 1.77 -0.81 12.79
C ILE A 162 2.75 -1.94 12.52
N ILE A 163 2.34 -3.20 12.70
CA ILE A 163 3.19 -4.37 12.39
C ILE A 163 3.60 -4.35 10.92
N LEU A 164 2.66 -4.13 10.00
CA LEU A 164 2.98 -4.02 8.58
C LEU A 164 3.95 -2.87 8.27
N TRP A 165 3.78 -1.71 8.91
CA TRP A 165 4.68 -0.57 8.75
C TRP A 165 6.08 -0.84 9.30
N VAL A 166 6.19 -1.53 10.44
CA VAL A 166 7.48 -1.94 11.01
C VAL A 166 8.19 -2.92 10.07
N VAL A 167 7.49 -3.93 9.56
CA VAL A 167 8.06 -4.86 8.58
C VAL A 167 8.45 -4.12 7.29
N GLY A 168 7.64 -3.16 6.87
CA GLY A 168 7.94 -2.28 5.73
C GLY A 168 9.15 -1.38 5.95
N ALA A 169 9.36 -0.88 7.17
CA ALA A 169 10.55 -0.12 7.53
C ALA A 169 11.80 -0.99 7.45
N VAL A 170 11.74 -2.24 7.95
CA VAL A 170 12.83 -3.22 7.82
C VAL A 170 13.13 -3.49 6.34
N PHE A 171 12.09 -3.72 5.53
CA PHE A 171 12.23 -3.87 4.08
C PHE A 171 12.89 -2.63 3.43
N GLY A 172 12.46 -1.43 3.81
CA GLY A 172 13.03 -0.17 3.32
C GLY A 172 14.51 0.01 3.68
N ILE A 173 14.92 -0.43 4.87
CA ILE A 173 16.34 -0.45 5.27
C ILE A 173 17.13 -1.39 4.35
N ILE A 174 16.63 -2.61 4.10
CA ILE A 174 17.26 -3.57 3.19
C ILE A 174 17.42 -2.96 1.80
N VAL A 175 16.36 -2.37 1.25
CA VAL A 175 16.39 -1.67 -0.05
C VAL A 175 17.41 -0.54 -0.05
N THR A 176 17.50 0.25 1.02
CA THR A 176 18.48 1.34 1.14
C THR A 176 19.91 0.82 1.16
N VAL A 177 20.18 -0.28 1.86
CA VAL A 177 21.52 -0.89 1.87
C VAL A 177 21.88 -1.45 0.49
N LEU A 178 20.93 -2.11 -0.18
CA LEU A 178 21.14 -2.63 -1.53
C LEU A 178 21.38 -1.53 -2.56
N SER A 179 20.82 -0.32 -2.35
CA SER A 179 20.97 0.80 -3.30
C SER A 179 22.37 1.39 -3.30
N ALA A 180 23.12 1.19 -2.22
CA ALA A 180 24.52 1.57 -2.12
C ALA A 180 25.44 0.70 -2.99
N ILE A 181 24.98 -0.47 -3.48
CA ILE A 181 25.77 -1.36 -4.34
C ILE A 181 25.71 -0.86 -5.79
N PRO A 182 26.81 -0.36 -6.36
CA PRO A 182 26.82 0.10 -7.75
C PRO A 182 26.52 -1.05 -8.71
N LEU A 183 25.86 -0.75 -9.84
CA LEU A 183 25.56 -1.65 -10.96
C LEU A 183 24.62 -2.85 -10.69
N ILE A 184 24.70 -3.53 -9.55
CA ILE A 184 23.91 -4.76 -9.28
C ILE A 184 22.75 -4.51 -8.31
N GLY A 185 22.86 -3.51 -7.43
CA GLY A 185 21.84 -3.22 -6.41
C GLY A 185 20.43 -3.04 -6.97
N TRP A 186 20.30 -2.28 -8.07
CA TRP A 186 19.01 -2.06 -8.72
C TRP A 186 18.39 -3.34 -9.29
N LEU A 187 19.21 -4.28 -9.79
CA LEU A 187 18.72 -5.55 -10.32
C LEU A 187 18.21 -6.45 -9.20
N ILE A 188 18.91 -6.52 -8.08
CA ILE A 188 18.46 -7.28 -6.90
C ILE A 188 17.12 -6.72 -6.40
N MET A 189 17.00 -5.40 -6.31
CA MET A 189 15.75 -4.75 -5.90
C MET A 189 14.59 -5.07 -6.82
N LEU A 190 14.82 -5.09 -8.13
CA LEU A 190 13.79 -5.39 -9.12
C LEU A 190 13.11 -6.75 -8.84
N PHE A 191 13.89 -7.75 -8.41
CA PHE A 191 13.37 -9.06 -8.02
C PHE A 191 12.84 -9.11 -6.58
N LEU A 192 13.25 -8.19 -5.71
CA LEU A 192 12.85 -8.12 -4.31
C LEU A 192 11.51 -7.41 -4.09
N TYR A 193 11.17 -6.41 -4.91
CA TYR A 193 9.91 -5.68 -4.81
C TYR A 193 8.64 -6.54 -5.00
N PRO A 194 8.55 -7.44 -6.00
CA PRO A 194 7.33 -8.21 -6.17
C PRO A 194 6.96 -9.10 -4.97
N PRO A 195 7.87 -9.91 -4.38
CA PRO A 195 7.57 -10.64 -3.15
C PRO A 195 7.06 -9.74 -2.01
N TRP A 196 7.63 -8.54 -1.85
CA TRP A 196 7.18 -7.56 -0.86
C TRP A 196 5.75 -7.09 -1.12
N ILE A 197 5.42 -6.74 -2.38
CA ILE A 197 4.07 -6.32 -2.77
C ILE A 197 3.06 -7.44 -2.51
N VAL A 198 3.40 -8.67 -2.89
CA VAL A 198 2.55 -9.84 -2.67
C VAL A 198 2.33 -10.10 -1.18
N PHE A 199 3.39 -10.03 -0.38
CA PHE A 199 3.33 -10.16 1.07
C PHE A 199 2.41 -9.11 1.70
N ALA A 200 2.65 -7.83 1.40
CA ALA A 200 1.89 -6.72 1.96
C ALA A 200 0.42 -6.80 1.55
N ALA A 201 0.15 -7.11 0.28
CA ALA A 201 -1.21 -7.28 -0.22
C ALA A 201 -1.94 -8.41 0.50
N ARG A 202 -1.27 -9.56 0.70
CA ARG A 202 -1.85 -10.70 1.40
C ARG A 202 -2.13 -10.40 2.87
N TYR A 203 -1.19 -9.77 3.57
CA TYR A 203 -1.35 -9.38 4.96
C TYR A 203 -2.55 -8.45 5.14
N MET A 204 -2.68 -7.47 4.26
CA MET A 204 -3.82 -6.55 4.23
C MET A 204 -5.15 -7.27 3.97
N THR A 205 -5.19 -8.23 3.04
CA THR A 205 -6.38 -9.08 2.82
C THR A 205 -6.75 -9.85 4.09
N LEU A 206 -5.78 -10.41 4.83
CA LEU A 206 -6.03 -11.11 6.08
C LEU A 206 -6.58 -10.20 7.19
N ILE A 207 -6.11 -8.96 7.30
CA ILE A 207 -6.69 -7.97 8.22
C ILE A 207 -8.17 -7.77 7.89
N TYR A 208 -8.49 -7.58 6.61
CA TYR A 208 -9.86 -7.38 6.16
C TYR A 208 -10.74 -8.64 6.42
N GLU A 209 -10.22 -9.83 6.14
CA GLU A 209 -10.90 -11.13 6.34
C GLU A 209 -11.07 -11.50 7.83
N SER A 210 -10.37 -10.84 8.75
CA SER A 210 -10.44 -11.12 10.19
C SER A 210 -11.80 -10.81 10.83
N ALA A 211 -12.66 -10.07 10.13
CA ALA A 211 -14.04 -9.79 10.53
C ALA A 211 -15.00 -9.88 9.33
N PRO A 212 -16.28 -10.21 9.54
CA PRO A 212 -17.26 -10.24 8.46
C PRO A 212 -17.61 -8.84 7.94
N ALA A 213 -17.54 -8.68 6.62
CA ALA A 213 -17.83 -7.41 5.94
C ALA A 213 -19.26 -6.91 6.21
N PRO A 214 -19.47 -5.60 6.48
CA PRO A 214 -20.81 -5.02 6.48
C PRO A 214 -21.41 -5.12 5.08
N ALA A 215 -22.70 -5.50 5.06
CA ALA A 215 -23.50 -5.64 3.85
C ALA A 215 -23.38 -4.40 2.95
#